data_AF-A0A925K5Q8-F1
#
_entry.id   AF-A0A925K5Q8-F1
#
_cell.length_a   1.000
_cell.length_b   1.000
_cell.length_c   1.000
_cell.angle_alpha   90.00
_cell.angle_beta   90.00
_cell.angle_gamma   90.00
#
_symmetry.space_group_name_H-M   'P 1'
#
loop_
_entity.id
_entity.type
_entity.pdbx_description
1 polymer ?
#
loop_
_entity_poly.entity_id
_entity_poly.type
_entity_poly.pdbx_seq_one_letter_code
_entity_poly.pdbx_strand_id
1 'polypeptide(L)'
;MKVTIVLLISILQAVCGFAQQAPDFTVYDKLDTVAIHFSAPTFDTANEGANRYYLNNQRVDKRTSDEAQRNGNLISNCRPCVLKTYNQYGIIFEGVQSGDGRTGYWIEYYPNTGRVKTRGRHKKMPGGICYDATCSIKEGEWEYYNVKGRLIKREIYKNGKLTHTVKL
;
A
#
# COMPACT_ATOMS: atom_id res chain seq x y z
N MET A 1 -0.37 -59.94 -17.04
CA MET A 1 -0.92 -59.18 -15.91
C MET A 1 0.10 -58.12 -15.47
N LYS A 2 0.14 -56.96 -16.14
CA LYS A 2 1.00 -55.82 -15.79
C LYS A 2 0.28 -54.53 -16.22
N VAL A 3 -0.75 -54.16 -15.46
CA VAL A 3 -1.50 -52.91 -15.62
C VAL A 3 -1.62 -52.29 -14.25
N THR A 4 -0.58 -51.58 -13.83
CA THR A 4 -0.61 -50.64 -12.69
C THR A 4 0.74 -49.94 -12.66
N ILE A 5 0.79 -48.68 -12.22
CA ILE A 5 1.96 -47.77 -12.22
C ILE A 5 2.14 -46.95 -13.51
N VAL A 6 1.11 -46.20 -13.93
CA VAL A 6 1.32 -44.93 -14.68
C VAL A 6 0.50 -43.76 -14.10
N LEU A 7 -0.35 -44.00 -13.09
CA LEU A 7 -1.38 -43.05 -12.66
C LEU A 7 -1.03 -42.18 -11.44
N LEU A 8 0.26 -42.02 -11.11
CA LEU A 8 0.70 -41.29 -9.89
C LEU A 8 1.58 -40.06 -10.16
N ILE A 9 1.88 -39.72 -11.43
CA ILE A 9 2.69 -38.54 -11.78
C ILE A 9 1.82 -37.36 -12.27
N SER A 10 0.57 -37.60 -12.67
CA SER A 10 -0.31 -36.55 -13.23
C SER A 10 -0.97 -35.63 -12.18
N ILE A 11 -0.79 -35.89 -10.88
CA ILE A 11 -1.44 -35.11 -9.81
C ILE A 11 -0.50 -34.02 -9.23
N LEU A 12 0.79 -34.02 -9.58
CA LEU A 12 1.75 -33.06 -9.00
C LEU A 12 1.79 -31.67 -9.70
N GLN A 13 1.04 -31.46 -10.78
CA GLN A 13 1.13 -30.19 -11.55
C GLN A 13 0.03 -29.15 -11.26
N ALA A 14 -0.93 -29.44 -10.37
CA ALA A 14 -2.03 -28.51 -10.08
C ALA A 14 -1.80 -27.61 -8.85
N VAL A 15 -0.58 -27.55 -8.29
CA VAL A 15 -0.23 -26.67 -7.17
C VAL A 15 0.77 -25.58 -7.58
N CYS A 16 0.71 -25.14 -8.84
CA CYS A 16 1.21 -23.81 -9.16
C CYS A 16 0.18 -22.81 -8.64
N GLY A 17 0.42 -22.32 -7.43
CA GLY A 17 -0.45 -21.39 -6.75
C GLY A 17 -0.80 -20.20 -7.63
N PHE A 18 -2.00 -19.67 -7.41
CA PHE A 18 -2.40 -18.32 -7.83
C PHE A 18 -1.46 -17.30 -7.18
N ALA A 19 -0.23 -17.23 -7.64
CA ALA A 19 0.72 -16.21 -7.26
C ALA A 19 0.28 -14.92 -7.93
N GLN A 20 0.12 -13.86 -7.15
CA GLN A 20 -0.18 -12.54 -7.66
C GLN A 20 1.00 -12.13 -8.55
N GLN A 21 0.80 -12.02 -9.87
CA GLN A 21 1.84 -11.57 -10.79
C GLN A 21 2.34 -10.20 -10.35
N ALA A 22 3.66 -10.04 -10.30
CA ALA A 22 4.26 -8.73 -10.08
C ALA A 22 3.81 -7.80 -11.22
N PRO A 23 3.31 -6.61 -10.91
CA PRO A 23 2.91 -5.67 -11.94
C PRO A 23 4.13 -5.12 -12.71
N ASP A 24 3.96 -4.91 -14.02
CA ASP A 24 4.96 -4.28 -14.88
C ASP A 24 4.89 -2.76 -14.74
N PHE A 25 5.90 -2.19 -14.07
CA PHE A 25 5.98 -0.79 -13.66
C PHE A 25 7.27 -0.11 -14.12
N THR A 26 7.85 -0.58 -15.22
CA THR A 26 9.17 -0.17 -15.74
C THR A 26 9.43 1.33 -15.86
N VAL A 27 8.39 2.16 -16.00
CA VAL A 27 8.51 3.63 -16.03
C VAL A 27 8.93 4.22 -14.67
N TYR A 28 8.76 3.48 -13.57
CA TYR A 28 9.06 3.94 -12.21
C TYR A 28 10.36 3.36 -11.64
N ASP A 29 11.06 2.50 -12.38
CA ASP A 29 12.30 1.83 -11.93
C ASP A 29 13.44 2.81 -11.62
N LYS A 30 13.36 4.03 -12.15
CA LYS A 30 14.35 5.10 -11.95
C LYS A 30 14.01 6.04 -10.78
N LEU A 31 12.86 5.86 -10.14
CA LEU A 31 12.46 6.72 -9.02
C LEU A 31 13.18 6.28 -7.75
N ASP A 32 13.61 7.25 -6.94
CA ASP A 32 14.13 6.97 -5.60
C ASP A 32 13.09 6.24 -4.76
N THR A 33 13.55 5.37 -3.87
CA THR A 33 12.67 4.69 -2.91
C THR A 33 12.82 5.32 -1.53
N VAL A 34 11.70 5.75 -0.96
CA VAL A 34 11.60 6.22 0.42
C VAL A 34 10.84 5.17 1.23
N ALA A 35 11.44 4.68 2.31
CA ALA A 35 10.81 3.73 3.22
C ALA A 35 10.59 4.39 4.59
N ILE A 36 9.37 4.27 5.12
CA ILE A 36 9.00 4.84 6.41
C ILE A 36 8.24 3.83 7.27
N HIS A 37 8.31 4.01 8.59
CA HIS A 37 7.42 3.32 9.51
C HIS A 37 6.28 4.25 9.91
N PHE A 38 5.04 3.89 9.58
CA PHE A 38 3.85 4.60 9.97
C PHE A 38 3.68 4.53 11.49
N SER A 39 3.57 5.70 12.07
CA SER A 39 3.15 5.91 13.44
C SER A 39 2.37 7.21 13.44
N ALA A 40 1.22 7.25 14.12
CA ALA A 40 0.44 8.47 14.25
C ALA A 40 0.92 9.22 15.51
N PRO A 41 1.76 10.26 15.38
CA PRO A 41 2.20 11.02 16.54
C PRO A 41 1.06 11.89 17.07
N THR A 42 0.84 11.81 18.37
CA THR A 42 0.03 12.78 19.12
C THR A 42 0.84 13.25 20.33
N PHE A 43 0.51 14.44 20.84
CA PHE A 43 1.10 14.94 22.07
C PHE A 43 0.04 15.64 22.91
N ASP A 44 0.28 15.69 24.22
CA ASP A 44 -0.47 16.53 25.14
C ASP A 44 0.52 17.32 26.02
N THR A 45 0.04 18.42 26.60
CA THR A 45 0.79 19.15 27.62
C THR A 45 0.39 18.59 28.99
N ALA A 46 1.36 18.11 29.76
CA ALA A 46 1.14 17.75 31.15
C ALA A 46 0.87 19.00 31.99
N ASN A 47 0.24 18.82 33.16
CA ASN A 47 -0.07 19.90 34.10
C ASN A 47 1.17 20.73 34.54
N GLU A 48 2.38 20.20 34.33
CA GLU A 48 3.67 20.83 34.66
C GLU A 48 4.34 21.50 33.45
N GLY A 49 3.64 21.66 32.32
CA GLY A 49 4.16 22.29 31.11
C GLY A 49 5.07 21.40 30.24
N ALA A 50 5.40 20.19 30.70
CA ALA A 50 6.14 19.21 29.92
C ALA A 50 5.23 18.52 28.88
N ASN A 51 5.70 18.39 27.63
CA ASN A 51 4.98 17.63 26.61
C ASN A 51 5.11 16.12 26.86
N ARG A 52 3.99 15.39 26.77
CA ARG A 52 3.97 13.92 26.68
C ARG A 52 3.71 13.53 25.24
N TYR A 53 4.54 12.63 24.73
CA TYR A 53 4.50 12.17 23.36
C TYR A 53 3.87 10.78 23.28
N TYR A 54 3.07 10.55 22.26
CA TYR A 54 2.42 9.28 22.01
C TYR A 54 2.52 8.89 20.54
N LEU A 55 2.72 7.61 20.27
CA LEU A 55 2.55 7.01 18.96
C LEU A 55 1.47 5.94 19.07
N ASN A 56 0.42 6.01 18.25
CA ASN A 56 -0.68 5.03 18.27
C ASN A 56 -1.27 4.85 19.70
N ASN A 57 -1.46 5.95 20.43
CA ASN A 57 -1.92 6.00 21.82
C ASN A 57 -0.98 5.36 22.87
N GLN A 58 0.23 4.96 22.50
CA GLN A 58 1.25 4.50 23.45
C GLN A 58 2.23 5.62 23.74
N ARG A 59 2.51 5.86 25.03
CA ARG A 59 3.47 6.88 25.46
C ARG A 59 4.87 6.50 24.99
N VAL A 60 5.57 7.44 24.38
CA VAL A 60 6.96 7.28 23.91
C VAL A 60 7.84 8.43 24.42
N ASP A 61 9.15 8.29 24.26
CA ASP A 61 10.08 9.40 24.48
C ASP A 61 10.06 10.42 23.32
N LYS A 62 10.61 11.61 23.56
CA LYS A 62 10.68 12.68 22.56
C LYS A 62 11.42 12.24 21.30
N ARG A 63 12.52 11.49 21.44
CA ARG A 63 13.34 11.04 20.31
C ARG A 63 12.54 10.17 19.34
N THR A 64 11.77 9.24 19.87
CA THR A 64 10.88 8.34 19.11
C THR A 64 9.77 9.15 18.42
N SER A 65 9.24 10.19 19.08
CA SER A 65 8.28 11.10 18.46
C SER A 65 8.89 11.94 17.34
N ASP A 66 10.08 12.49 17.54
CA ASP A 66 10.82 13.26 16.53
C ASP A 66 11.14 12.39 15.30
N GLU A 67 11.48 11.11 15.50
CA GLU A 67 11.68 10.11 14.43
C GLU A 67 10.40 9.93 13.59
N ALA A 68 9.25 9.79 14.23
CA ALA A 68 7.96 9.73 13.54
C ALA A 68 7.66 11.01 12.74
N GLN A 69 7.99 12.18 13.29
CA GLN A 69 7.83 13.46 12.58
C GLN A 69 8.76 13.57 11.37
N ARG A 70 10.00 13.07 11.46
CA ARG A 70 10.93 12.99 10.32
C ARG A 70 10.35 12.16 9.17
N ASN A 71 9.62 11.07 9.47
CA ASN A 71 8.94 10.29 8.42
C ASN A 71 7.92 11.14 7.66
N GLY A 72 7.18 12.02 8.33
CA GLY A 72 6.27 12.97 7.67
C GLY A 72 7.00 13.90 6.70
N ASN A 73 8.18 14.39 7.07
CA ASN A 73 9.02 15.24 6.21
C ASN A 73 9.56 14.48 4.99
N LEU A 74 9.83 13.18 5.11
CA LEU A 74 10.25 12.37 3.97
C LEU A 74 9.13 12.23 2.93
N ILE A 75 7.88 12.07 3.38
CA ILE A 75 6.72 12.02 2.48
C ILE A 75 6.53 13.35 1.76
N SER A 76 6.53 14.47 2.49
CA SER A 76 6.25 15.80 1.92
C SER A 76 7.33 16.24 0.91
N ASN A 77 8.56 15.77 1.09
CA ASN A 77 9.69 16.02 0.18
C ASN A 77 9.84 15.00 -0.95
N CYS A 78 8.98 13.99 -1.03
CA CYS A 78 8.98 13.04 -2.14
C CYS A 78 8.66 13.76 -3.47
N ARG A 79 9.53 13.61 -4.48
CA ARG A 79 9.44 14.32 -5.78
C ARG A 79 9.87 13.46 -6.97
N PRO A 80 8.90 12.99 -7.77
CA PRO A 80 8.17 11.77 -7.42
C PRO A 80 9.11 10.65 -6.93
N CYS A 81 8.66 9.84 -5.98
CA CYS A 81 9.43 8.71 -5.44
C CYS A 81 8.52 7.50 -5.24
N VAL A 82 9.10 6.31 -5.11
CA VAL A 82 8.40 5.12 -4.62
C VAL A 82 8.37 5.18 -3.10
N LEU A 83 7.19 5.42 -2.52
CA LEU A 83 6.99 5.40 -1.08
C LEU A 83 6.60 3.99 -0.64
N LYS A 84 7.36 3.42 0.31
CA LYS A 84 7.02 2.18 1.02
C LYS A 84 6.72 2.49 2.47
N THR A 85 5.56 2.08 2.96
CA THR A 85 5.13 2.37 4.33
C THR A 85 4.90 1.07 5.09
N TYR A 86 5.50 0.98 6.28
CA TYR A 86 5.45 -0.19 7.15
C TYR A 86 4.75 0.13 8.46
N ASN A 87 4.18 -0.87 9.14
CA ASN A 87 3.87 -0.82 10.57
C ASN A 87 4.59 -1.99 11.26
N GLN A 88 4.29 -2.17 12.55
CA GLN A 88 4.86 -3.24 13.38
C GLN A 88 4.58 -4.67 12.86
N TYR A 89 3.61 -4.82 11.96
CA TYR A 89 3.22 -6.10 11.38
C TYR A 89 3.83 -6.35 9.99
N GLY A 90 4.31 -5.31 9.32
CA GLY A 90 4.87 -5.41 7.96
C GLY A 90 4.49 -4.24 7.06
N ILE A 91 4.67 -4.43 5.75
CA ILE A 91 4.32 -3.44 4.74
C ILE A 91 2.79 -3.20 4.71
N ILE A 92 2.39 -1.94 4.63
CA ILE A 92 0.98 -1.51 4.54
C ILE A 92 0.65 -1.11 3.11
N PHE A 93 1.54 -0.36 2.47
CA PHE A 93 1.41 -0.01 1.06
C PHE A 93 2.76 0.33 0.42
N GLU A 94 2.79 0.24 -0.91
CA GLU A 94 3.80 0.86 -1.75
C GLU A 94 3.16 1.53 -2.97
N GLY A 95 3.75 2.63 -3.45
CA GLY A 95 3.26 3.31 -4.63
C GLY A 95 4.01 4.59 -4.93
N VAL A 96 3.70 5.21 -6.07
CA VAL A 96 4.37 6.46 -6.46
C VAL A 96 3.71 7.63 -5.75
N GLN A 97 4.53 8.43 -5.09
CA GLN A 97 4.11 9.58 -4.30
C GLN A 97 4.79 10.84 -4.86
N SER A 98 4.13 12.00 -4.75
CA SER A 98 4.70 13.31 -5.06
C SER A 98 4.12 14.34 -4.10
N GLY A 99 4.86 14.69 -3.05
CA GLY A 99 4.33 15.45 -1.90
C GLY A 99 3.18 14.69 -1.25
N ASP A 100 2.03 15.32 -1.10
CA ASP A 100 0.82 14.69 -0.51
C ASP A 100 -0.07 13.99 -1.56
N GLY A 101 0.30 14.04 -2.84
CA GLY A 101 -0.44 13.39 -3.92
C GLY A 101 0.11 12.02 -4.29
N ARG A 102 -0.78 11.02 -4.39
CA ARG A 102 -0.47 9.73 -5.02
C ARG A 102 -0.55 9.87 -6.54
N THR A 103 0.35 9.20 -7.23
CA THR A 103 0.34 9.13 -8.70
C THR A 103 0.79 7.75 -9.13
N GLY A 104 0.61 7.39 -10.40
CA GLY A 104 1.10 6.11 -10.90
C GLY A 104 0.49 4.90 -10.19
N TYR A 105 1.28 3.87 -9.92
CA TYR A 105 0.77 2.67 -9.28
C TYR A 105 0.59 2.80 -7.77
N TRP A 106 -0.27 1.95 -7.23
CA TRP A 106 -0.50 1.85 -5.80
C TRP A 106 -0.87 0.41 -5.43
N ILE A 107 -0.27 -0.10 -4.36
CA ILE A 107 -0.52 -1.43 -3.81
C ILE A 107 -0.72 -1.28 -2.31
N GLU A 108 -1.84 -1.78 -1.78
CA GLU A 108 -2.04 -1.98 -0.35
C GLU A 108 -1.90 -3.46 -0.01
N TYR A 109 -1.42 -3.74 1.19
CA TYR A 109 -1.20 -5.09 1.70
C TYR A 109 -2.03 -5.37 2.94
N TYR A 110 -2.23 -6.66 3.21
CA TYR A 110 -2.57 -7.15 4.54
C TYR A 110 -1.28 -7.25 5.36
N PRO A 111 -1.03 -6.38 6.36
CA PRO A 111 0.29 -6.27 6.99
C PRO A 111 0.83 -7.60 7.54
N ASN A 112 -0.01 -8.35 8.26
CA ASN A 112 0.36 -9.64 8.86
C ASN A 112 0.75 -10.73 7.86
N THR A 113 0.33 -10.63 6.60
CA THR A 113 0.58 -11.67 5.58
C THR A 113 1.46 -11.20 4.44
N GLY A 114 1.65 -9.87 4.29
CA GLY A 114 2.31 -9.27 3.14
C GLY A 114 1.58 -9.51 1.81
N ARG A 115 0.38 -10.10 1.81
CA ARG A 115 -0.40 -10.37 0.59
C ARG A 115 -1.05 -9.08 0.11
N VAL A 116 -1.12 -8.90 -1.20
CA VAL A 116 -1.82 -7.75 -1.79
C VAL A 116 -3.28 -7.81 -1.38
N LYS A 117 -3.77 -6.70 -0.82
CA LYS A 117 -5.16 -6.42 -0.48
C LYS A 117 -5.86 -5.73 -1.64
N THR A 118 -5.20 -4.71 -2.21
CA THR A 118 -5.67 -4.05 -3.42
C THR A 118 -4.51 -3.48 -4.21
N ARG A 119 -4.66 -3.38 -5.53
CA ARG A 119 -3.73 -2.66 -6.38
C ARG A 119 -4.46 -1.95 -7.50
N GLY A 120 -3.87 -0.87 -7.98
CA GLY A 120 -4.39 -0.10 -9.08
C GLY A 120 -3.50 1.09 -9.38
N ARG A 121 -4.09 2.14 -9.96
CA ARG A 121 -3.36 3.38 -10.27
C ARG A 121 -4.11 4.60 -9.75
N HIS A 122 -3.33 5.58 -9.31
CA HIS A 122 -3.79 6.93 -9.00
C HIS A 122 -3.35 7.90 -10.10
N LYS A 123 -4.14 8.95 -10.25
CA LYS A 123 -3.82 10.13 -11.03
C LYS A 123 -3.94 11.34 -10.11
N LYS A 124 -3.04 12.31 -10.24
CA LYS A 124 -3.13 13.58 -9.51
C LYS A 124 -4.42 14.31 -9.88
N MET A 125 -5.08 14.92 -8.89
CA MET A 125 -6.27 15.72 -9.18
C MET A 125 -5.96 16.94 -10.05
N PRO A 126 -6.78 17.23 -11.07
CA PRO A 126 -6.69 18.47 -11.83
C PRO A 126 -6.85 19.69 -10.92
N GLY A 127 -6.05 20.73 -11.15
CA GLY A 127 -6.15 21.99 -10.40
C GLY A 127 -5.59 21.95 -8.97
N GLY A 128 -5.04 20.83 -8.50
CA GLY A 128 -4.38 20.74 -7.19
C GLY A 128 -5.32 20.81 -5.98
N ILE A 129 -6.64 20.74 -6.19
CA ILE A 129 -7.63 20.74 -5.11
C ILE A 129 -7.67 19.34 -4.49
N CYS A 130 -7.46 19.25 -3.19
CA CYS A 130 -7.48 18.00 -2.43
C CYS A 130 -8.81 17.94 -1.65
N TYR A 131 -9.75 17.11 -2.11
CA TYR A 131 -11.05 16.92 -1.45
C TYR A 131 -10.99 15.94 -0.27
N ASP A 132 -9.90 15.18 -0.15
CA ASP A 132 -9.58 14.32 1.00
C ASP A 132 -8.09 14.48 1.38
N ALA A 133 -7.62 13.67 2.34
CA ALA A 133 -6.22 13.65 2.77
C ALA A 133 -5.21 13.26 1.66
N THR A 134 -5.69 13.00 0.44
CA THR A 134 -4.89 12.61 -0.71
C THR A 134 -5.22 13.48 -1.92
N CYS A 135 -4.21 14.13 -2.50
CA CYS A 135 -4.40 15.00 -3.66
C CYS A 135 -4.50 14.19 -4.99
N SER A 136 -5.27 13.09 -4.97
CA SER A 136 -5.26 12.06 -6.01
C SER A 136 -6.59 11.33 -6.15
N ILE A 137 -6.87 10.83 -7.35
CA ILE A 137 -8.06 10.04 -7.69
C ILE A 137 -7.67 8.67 -8.26
N LYS A 138 -8.52 7.67 -8.03
CA LYS A 138 -8.39 6.36 -8.69
C LYS A 138 -8.59 6.50 -10.21
N GLU A 139 -7.78 5.78 -10.96
CA GLU A 139 -7.85 5.73 -12.43
C GLU A 139 -7.60 4.30 -12.92
N GLY A 140 -8.32 3.89 -13.97
CA GLY A 140 -8.16 2.59 -14.59
C GLY A 140 -8.68 1.44 -13.74
N GLU A 141 -8.09 0.27 -13.93
CA GLU A 141 -8.48 -0.96 -13.22
C GLU A 141 -7.91 -0.99 -11.79
N TRP A 142 -8.77 -1.39 -10.86
CA TRP A 142 -8.47 -1.65 -9.47
C TRP A 142 -8.85 -3.08 -9.11
N GLU A 143 -7.87 -3.85 -8.67
CA GLU A 143 -8.04 -5.24 -8.25
C GLU A 143 -8.10 -5.33 -6.73
N TYR A 144 -8.99 -6.18 -6.21
CA TYR A 144 -9.18 -6.41 -4.78
C TYR A 144 -9.11 -7.89 -4.47
N TYR A 145 -8.35 -8.22 -3.45
CA TYR A 145 -8.08 -9.59 -3.05
C TYR A 145 -8.51 -9.79 -1.61
N ASN A 146 -8.88 -11.03 -1.27
CA ASN A 146 -9.08 -11.42 0.13
C ASN A 146 -7.74 -11.76 0.81
N VAL A 147 -7.79 -12.03 2.12
CA VAL A 147 -6.62 -12.40 2.94
C VAL A 147 -5.88 -13.65 2.46
N LYS A 148 -6.51 -14.50 1.64
CA LYS A 148 -5.89 -15.68 1.03
C LYS A 148 -5.24 -15.36 -0.31
N GLY A 149 -5.24 -14.10 -0.76
CA GLY A 149 -4.71 -13.65 -2.04
C GLY A 149 -5.61 -13.95 -3.25
N ARG A 150 -6.86 -14.40 -3.03
CA ARG A 150 -7.79 -14.64 -4.15
C ARG A 150 -8.41 -13.32 -4.58
N LEU A 151 -8.41 -13.07 -5.88
CA LEU A 151 -9.10 -11.93 -6.48
C LEU A 151 -10.61 -12.10 -6.28
N ILE A 152 -11.27 -11.10 -5.69
CA ILE A 152 -12.70 -11.14 -5.35
C ILE A 152 -13.51 -10.05 -6.05
N LYS A 153 -12.83 -9.01 -6.55
CA LYS A 153 -13.49 -7.88 -7.21
C LYS A 153 -12.50 -7.13 -8.10
N ARG A 154 -13.00 -6.64 -9.23
CA ARG A 154 -12.38 -5.60 -10.06
C ARG A 154 -13.29 -4.38 -10.14
N GLU A 155 -12.70 -3.20 -10.14
CA GLU A 155 -13.39 -1.93 -10.39
C GLU A 155 -12.67 -1.15 -11.48
N ILE A 156 -13.42 -0.46 -12.33
CA ILE A 156 -12.87 0.39 -13.40
C ILE A 156 -13.26 1.83 -13.13
N TYR A 157 -12.26 2.69 -12.93
CA TYR A 157 -12.43 4.11 -12.68
C TYR A 157 -12.03 4.95 -13.90
N LYS A 158 -12.79 6.03 -14.13
CA LYS A 158 -12.46 7.06 -15.12
C LYS A 158 -12.61 8.43 -14.48
N ASN A 159 -11.51 9.17 -14.39
CA ASN A 159 -11.43 10.46 -13.70
C ASN A 159 -12.01 10.39 -12.28
N GLY A 160 -11.61 9.38 -11.50
CA GLY A 160 -12.07 9.18 -10.13
C GLY A 160 -13.49 8.65 -9.99
N LYS A 161 -14.27 8.57 -11.07
CA LYS A 161 -15.63 8.02 -11.05
C LYS A 161 -15.61 6.52 -11.34
N LEU A 162 -16.24 5.74 -10.46
CA LEU A 162 -16.47 4.31 -10.71
C LEU A 162 -17.41 4.14 -11.91
N THR A 163 -16.99 3.36 -12.89
CA THR A 163 -17.76 3.08 -14.11
C THR A 163 -18.28 1.66 -14.17
N HIS A 164 -17.49 0.69 -13.70
CA HIS A 164 -17.83 -0.73 -13.73
C HIS A 164 -17.30 -1.45 -12.49
N THR A 165 -18.03 -2.48 -12.06
CA THR A 165 -17.62 -3.39 -11.00
C THR A 165 -17.88 -4.82 -11.45
N VAL A 166 -16.87 -5.68 -11.32
CA VAL A 166 -16.98 -7.12 -11.57
C VAL A 166 -16.68 -7.85 -10.28
N LYS A 167 -17.64 -8.61 -9.75
CA LYS A 167 -17.44 -9.51 -8.61
C LYS A 167 -17.05 -10.89 -9.11
N LEU A 168 -16.12 -11.55 -8.42
CA LEU A 168 -15.52 -12.83 -8.81
C LEU A 168 -15.68 -13.88 -7.72
#